data_AF-A0A954CS79-F1
#
_entry.id   AF-A0A954CS79-F1
#
_cell.length_a   1.000
_cell.length_b   1.000
_cell.length_c   1.000
_cell.angle_alpha   90.00
_cell.angle_beta   90.00
_cell.angle_gamma   90.00
#
_symmetry.space_group_name_H-M   'P 1'
#
loop_
_entity.id
_entity.type
_entity.pdbx_description
1 polymer ?
#
loop_
_entity_poly.entity_id
_entity_poly.type
_entity_poly.pdbx_seq_one_letter_code
_entity_poly.pdbx_strand_id
1 'polypeptide(L)'
;MKLITNPSDVTAALADAEERGPCRRVLMAAPDYFNIESAINPWMRNAEGELNVVDSAKARYQWDTMARAYRDVGIEVQVIEGPPGLPDFCFAANQSLTCRDASGRQIALLSEMASETRREEVAHFRHWYKAHGFTVVDCPPELRPFEGTGDASRHHGRHAFWGGVGPRTGLDAWNFVAETTGASVIPLNLPDPRYYHLDTCLAVLSP
;
A
#
# COMPACT_ATOMS: atom_id res chain seq x y z
N MET A 1 -9.00 0.93 21.45
CA MET A 1 -8.72 0.85 20.01
C MET A 1 -9.78 1.62 19.28
N LYS A 2 -9.40 2.60 18.46
CA LYS A 2 -10.34 3.55 17.89
C LYS A 2 -9.83 4.03 16.53
N LEU A 3 -10.72 4.08 15.56
CA LEU A 3 -10.62 5.09 14.52
C LEU A 3 -10.63 6.46 15.21
N ILE A 4 -9.64 7.29 14.91
CA ILE A 4 -9.53 8.63 15.47
C ILE A 4 -10.14 9.61 14.48
N THR A 5 -11.45 9.82 14.62
CA THR A 5 -12.24 10.67 13.70
C THR A 5 -12.37 12.11 14.18
N ASN A 6 -12.02 12.40 15.44
CA ASN A 6 -11.99 13.74 15.98
C ASN A 6 -10.56 14.30 15.97
N PRO A 7 -10.31 15.45 15.29
CA PRO A 7 -8.99 16.09 15.26
C PRO A 7 -8.38 16.36 16.64
N SER A 8 -9.19 16.66 17.67
CA SER A 8 -8.68 16.93 19.02
C SER A 8 -7.97 15.73 19.66
N ASP A 9 -8.30 14.51 19.19
CA ASP A 9 -7.86 13.27 19.80
C ASP A 9 -6.60 12.72 19.12
N VAL A 10 -6.22 13.26 17.95
CA VAL A 10 -5.11 12.76 17.12
C VAL A 10 -3.79 12.82 17.87
N THR A 11 -3.45 13.97 18.48
CA THR A 11 -2.18 14.15 19.18
C THR A 11 -2.03 13.16 20.34
N ALA A 12 -3.08 12.98 21.14
CA ALA A 12 -3.09 12.01 22.23
C ALA A 12 -2.95 10.57 21.71
N ALA A 13 -3.72 10.20 20.68
CA ALA A 13 -3.68 8.87 20.09
C ALA A 13 -2.32 8.49 19.47
N LEU A 14 -1.60 9.47 18.91
CA LEU A 14 -0.25 9.27 18.38
C LEU A 14 0.79 9.14 19.51
N ALA A 15 0.64 9.91 20.59
CA ALA A 15 1.52 9.84 21.75
C ALA A 15 1.38 8.49 22.49
N ASP A 16 0.16 7.96 22.58
CA ASP A 16 -0.17 6.71 23.24
C ASP A 16 0.14 5.47 22.38
N ALA A 17 0.36 5.63 21.08
CA ALA A 17 0.66 4.52 20.18
C ALA A 17 2.03 3.90 20.51
N GLU A 18 2.10 2.56 20.44
CA GLU A 18 3.32 1.80 20.73
C GLU A 18 4.49 2.25 19.85
N GLU A 19 5.70 2.24 20.40
CA GLU A 19 6.89 2.57 19.62
C GLU A 19 7.24 1.48 18.60
N ARG A 20 7.82 1.90 17.48
CA ARG A 20 8.26 0.98 16.42
C ARG A 20 9.57 1.41 15.80
N GLY A 21 10.45 0.43 15.56
CA GLY A 21 11.71 0.64 14.87
C GLY A 21 11.58 0.99 13.38
N PRO A 22 12.68 1.42 12.75
CA PRO A 22 12.69 1.85 11.35
C PRO A 22 12.43 0.68 10.39
N CYS A 23 11.96 1.01 9.18
CA CYS A 23 11.87 0.04 8.11
C CYS A 23 13.28 -0.32 7.62
N ARG A 24 13.55 -1.62 7.47
CA ARG A 24 14.85 -2.13 6.99
C ARG A 24 14.76 -2.90 5.69
N ARG A 25 13.54 -3.18 5.22
CA ARG A 25 13.29 -4.00 4.04
C ARG A 25 12.13 -3.43 3.24
N VAL A 26 12.25 -3.41 1.93
CA VAL A 26 11.18 -3.07 1.00
C VAL A 26 10.94 -4.24 0.06
N LEU A 27 9.66 -4.53 -0.22
CA LEU A 27 9.28 -5.43 -1.30
C LEU A 27 8.99 -4.59 -2.54
N MET A 28 9.69 -4.90 -3.64
CA MET A 28 9.45 -4.32 -4.95
C MET A 28 8.96 -5.42 -5.90
N ALA A 29 8.12 -5.07 -6.86
CA ALA A 29 7.67 -5.99 -7.88
C ALA A 29 8.29 -5.61 -9.23
N ALA A 30 8.81 -6.60 -9.96
CA ALA A 30 9.54 -6.37 -11.20
C ALA A 30 8.58 -5.87 -12.32
N PRO A 31 8.94 -4.81 -13.08
CA PRO A 31 8.13 -4.25 -14.16
C PRO A 31 8.30 -4.96 -15.51
N ASP A 32 8.59 -6.27 -15.54
CA ASP A 32 8.86 -6.99 -16.80
C ASP A 32 7.68 -6.95 -17.77
N TYR A 33 6.46 -6.87 -17.22
CA TYR A 33 5.20 -6.77 -17.98
C TYR A 33 4.47 -5.46 -17.74
N PHE A 34 5.14 -4.42 -17.20
CA PHE A 34 4.51 -3.14 -16.96
C PHE A 34 4.05 -2.51 -18.28
N ASN A 35 2.77 -2.16 -18.33
CA ASN A 35 2.14 -1.50 -19.47
C ASN A 35 0.89 -0.72 -19.01
N ILE A 36 0.25 0.02 -19.92
CA ILE A 36 -1.04 0.68 -19.66
C ILE A 36 -2.06 0.13 -20.65
N GLU A 37 -2.83 -0.87 -20.23
CA GLU A 37 -3.80 -1.58 -21.09
C GLU A 37 -5.24 -1.08 -20.89
N SER A 38 -5.50 -0.40 -19.78
CA SER A 38 -6.77 0.24 -19.46
C SER A 38 -6.52 1.46 -18.57
N ALA A 39 -7.55 2.30 -18.38
CA ALA A 39 -7.47 3.48 -17.53
C ALA A 39 -8.38 3.33 -16.31
N ILE A 40 -7.78 3.14 -15.15
CA ILE A 40 -8.47 3.03 -13.84
C ILE A 40 -8.13 4.20 -12.90
N ASN A 41 -7.37 5.19 -13.39
CA ASN A 41 -7.09 6.45 -12.72
C ASN A 41 -6.82 7.57 -13.75
N PRO A 42 -6.83 8.85 -13.34
CA PRO A 42 -6.68 9.98 -14.25
C PRO A 42 -5.33 10.07 -14.99
N TRP A 43 -4.27 9.44 -14.46
CA TRP A 43 -2.91 9.53 -15.01
C TRP A 43 -2.61 8.50 -16.10
N MET A 44 -3.50 7.53 -16.32
CA MET A 44 -3.33 6.52 -17.37
C MET A 44 -3.65 7.05 -18.77
N ARG A 45 -4.25 8.24 -18.88
CA ARG A 45 -4.53 8.91 -20.15
C ARG A 45 -3.69 10.18 -20.32
N ASN A 46 -3.33 10.51 -21.57
CA ASN A 46 -2.71 11.79 -21.93
C ASN A 46 -3.76 12.93 -21.98
N ALA A 47 -3.33 14.14 -22.32
CA ALA A 47 -4.20 15.31 -22.39
C ALA A 47 -5.28 15.19 -23.49
N GLU A 48 -5.00 14.38 -24.50
CA GLU A 48 -5.86 14.05 -25.63
C GLU A 48 -6.86 12.92 -25.30
N GLY A 49 -6.74 12.28 -24.14
CA GLY A 49 -7.62 11.21 -23.66
C GLY A 49 -7.22 9.80 -24.11
N GLU A 50 -6.08 9.63 -24.78
CA GLU A 50 -5.53 8.35 -25.22
C GLU A 50 -4.74 7.68 -24.09
N LEU A 51 -4.60 6.35 -24.11
CA LEU A 51 -3.76 5.67 -23.12
C LEU A 51 -2.29 6.06 -23.29
N ASN A 52 -1.60 6.31 -22.18
CA ASN A 52 -0.17 6.55 -22.20
C ASN A 52 0.60 5.31 -22.69
N VAL A 53 1.66 5.51 -23.46
CA VAL A 53 2.51 4.42 -24.00
C VAL A 53 3.72 4.22 -23.10
N VAL A 54 3.96 2.98 -22.67
CA VAL A 54 5.10 2.62 -21.84
C VAL A 54 6.30 2.28 -22.70
N ASP A 55 7.43 2.94 -22.43
CA ASP A 55 8.75 2.51 -22.87
C ASP A 55 9.30 1.51 -21.85
N SER A 56 9.23 0.22 -22.16
CA SER A 56 9.62 -0.86 -21.23
C SER A 56 11.10 -0.81 -20.83
N ALA A 57 11.99 -0.38 -21.74
CA ALA A 57 13.42 -0.26 -21.43
C ALA A 57 13.66 0.88 -20.45
N LYS A 58 12.98 2.01 -20.65
CA LYS A 58 13.02 3.14 -19.71
C LYS A 58 12.39 2.81 -18.36
N ALA A 59 11.25 2.09 -18.36
CA ALA A 59 10.59 1.65 -17.13
C ALA A 59 11.50 0.74 -16.29
N ARG A 60 12.14 -0.25 -16.93
CA ARG A 60 13.17 -1.12 -16.32
C ARG A 60 14.31 -0.29 -15.72
N TYR A 61 14.88 0.64 -16.50
CA TYR A 61 15.97 1.50 -16.04
C TYR A 61 15.58 2.35 -14.81
N GLN A 62 14.39 2.95 -14.83
CA GLN A 62 13.88 3.77 -13.71
C GLN A 62 13.64 2.91 -12.46
N TRP A 63 13.05 1.73 -12.62
CA TRP A 63 12.85 0.79 -11.52
C TRP A 63 14.18 0.32 -10.91
N ASP A 64 15.18 -0.03 -11.74
CA ASP A 64 16.50 -0.43 -11.27
C ASP A 64 17.22 0.72 -10.53
N THR A 65 16.95 1.96 -10.94
CA THR A 65 17.46 3.16 -10.27
C THR A 65 16.84 3.32 -8.89
N MET A 66 15.52 3.11 -8.76
CA MET A 66 14.83 3.13 -7.46
C MET A 66 15.32 2.00 -6.53
N ALA A 67 15.48 0.78 -7.05
CA ALA A 67 16.00 -0.35 -6.28
C ALA A 67 17.43 -0.08 -5.78
N ARG A 68 18.27 0.57 -6.59
CA ARG A 68 19.61 1.01 -6.17
C ARG A 68 19.54 2.07 -5.07
N ALA A 69 18.69 3.08 -5.22
CA ALA A 69 18.53 4.12 -4.21
C ALA A 69 18.14 3.56 -2.83
N TYR A 70 17.26 2.56 -2.77
CA TYR A 70 16.95 1.87 -1.50
C TYR A 70 18.16 1.16 -0.90
N ARG A 71 18.93 0.43 -1.71
CA ARG A 71 20.14 -0.27 -1.25
C ARG A 71 21.22 0.69 -0.75
N ASP A 72 21.40 1.81 -1.43
CA ASP A 72 22.41 2.83 -1.10
C ASP A 72 22.14 3.47 0.27
N VAL A 73 20.88 3.57 0.69
CA VAL A 73 20.49 4.03 2.05
C VAL A 73 20.37 2.89 3.06
N GLY A 74 20.84 1.67 2.72
CA GLY A 74 20.88 0.52 3.61
C GLY A 74 19.55 -0.22 3.81
N ILE A 75 18.57 0.00 2.92
CA ILE A 75 17.31 -0.76 2.91
C ILE A 75 17.50 -2.00 2.03
N GLU A 76 17.21 -3.17 2.60
CA GLU A 76 17.21 -4.42 1.86
C GLU A 76 16.07 -4.43 0.84
N VAL A 77 16.39 -4.69 -0.43
CA VAL A 77 15.40 -4.81 -1.50
C VAL A 77 15.11 -6.28 -1.76
N GLN A 78 13.89 -6.69 -1.47
CA GLN A 78 13.31 -7.96 -1.89
C GLN A 78 12.51 -7.76 -3.16
N VAL A 79 12.56 -8.71 -4.08
CA VAL A 79 11.88 -8.61 -5.38
C VAL A 79 10.92 -9.77 -5.56
N ILE A 80 9.70 -9.45 -6.01
CA ILE A 80 8.72 -10.43 -6.52
C ILE A 80 8.61 -10.26 -8.04
N GLU A 81 8.69 -11.35 -8.78
CA GLU A 81 8.50 -11.36 -10.24
C GLU A 81 7.01 -11.34 -10.57
N GLY A 82 6.62 -10.45 -11.49
CA GLY A 82 5.23 -10.35 -11.95
C GLY A 82 4.92 -11.32 -13.08
N PRO A 83 3.71 -11.89 -13.14
CA PRO A 83 3.30 -12.70 -14.28
C PRO A 83 2.93 -11.81 -15.49
N PRO A 84 2.96 -12.36 -16.72
CA PRO A 84 2.37 -11.70 -17.87
C PRO A 84 0.86 -11.50 -17.66
N GLY A 85 0.32 -10.42 -18.24
CA GLY A 85 -1.11 -10.09 -18.17
C GLY A 85 -1.55 -9.29 -16.93
N LEU A 86 -0.64 -9.01 -16.00
CA LEU A 86 -0.88 -8.13 -14.85
C LEU A 86 0.01 -6.87 -14.94
N PRO A 87 -0.36 -5.89 -15.76
CA PRO A 87 0.51 -4.77 -16.07
C PRO A 87 0.81 -3.87 -14.86
N ASP A 88 -0.14 -3.71 -13.92
CA ASP A 88 0.03 -2.89 -12.73
C ASP A 88 0.79 -3.61 -11.58
N PHE A 89 1.29 -4.83 -11.81
CA PHE A 89 1.92 -5.66 -10.78
C PHE A 89 3.13 -4.99 -10.11
N CYS A 90 3.87 -4.14 -10.84
CA CYS A 90 5.03 -3.44 -10.31
C CYS A 90 4.70 -2.43 -9.19
N PHE A 91 3.43 -2.04 -9.03
CA PHE A 91 2.96 -1.18 -7.94
C PHE A 91 2.69 -2.01 -6.67
N ALA A 92 3.78 -2.48 -6.05
CA ALA A 92 3.79 -3.41 -4.91
C ALA A 92 3.19 -2.85 -3.59
N ALA A 93 2.83 -1.57 -3.56
CA ALA A 93 2.22 -0.94 -2.38
C ALA A 93 0.77 -1.39 -2.17
N ASN A 94 0.07 -1.84 -3.22
CA ASN A 94 -1.40 -1.90 -3.19
C ASN A 94 -1.98 -3.26 -2.81
N GLN A 95 -1.21 -4.35 -2.94
CA GLN A 95 -1.72 -5.72 -2.76
C GLN A 95 -1.74 -6.16 -1.30
N SER A 96 -1.07 -5.40 -0.42
CA SER A 96 -1.11 -5.65 1.01
C SER A 96 -0.69 -4.48 1.89
N LEU A 97 -0.99 -4.61 3.18
CA LEU A 97 -0.42 -3.82 4.28
C LEU A 97 0.36 -4.74 5.23
N THR A 98 1.69 -4.56 5.31
CA THR A 98 2.52 -5.32 6.25
C THR A 98 2.63 -4.61 7.60
N CYS A 99 2.45 -5.34 8.69
CA CYS A 99 2.49 -4.78 10.05
C CYS A 99 2.70 -5.89 11.10
N ARG A 100 2.51 -5.54 12.38
CA ARG A 100 2.37 -6.51 13.45
C ARG A 100 0.89 -6.57 13.85
N ASP A 101 0.39 -7.75 14.17
CA ASP A 101 -0.92 -7.88 14.80
C ASP A 101 -0.86 -7.49 16.28
N ALA A 102 -2.01 -7.47 16.96
CA ALA A 102 -2.11 -7.12 18.38
C ALA A 102 -1.30 -8.07 19.31
N SER A 103 -0.88 -9.25 18.84
CA SER A 103 -0.01 -10.17 19.58
C SER A 103 1.49 -9.94 19.31
N GLY A 104 1.82 -8.95 18.46
CA GLY A 104 3.18 -8.64 18.03
C GLY A 104 3.69 -9.51 16.88
N ARG A 105 2.87 -10.40 16.32
CA ARG A 105 3.27 -11.28 15.21
C ARG A 105 3.28 -10.52 13.89
N GLN A 106 4.26 -10.82 13.04
CA GLN A 106 4.36 -10.21 11.71
C GLN A 106 3.26 -10.73 10.78
N ILE A 107 2.46 -9.81 10.24
CA ILE A 107 1.36 -10.12 9.34
C ILE A 107 1.44 -9.32 8.03
N ALA A 108 0.82 -9.86 6.99
CA ALA A 108 0.43 -9.14 5.79
C ALA A 108 -1.09 -9.18 5.70
N LEU A 109 -1.74 -8.01 5.74
CA LEU A 109 -3.16 -7.84 5.46
C LEU A 109 -3.33 -7.73 3.95
N LEU A 110 -4.07 -8.65 3.34
CA LEU A 110 -4.20 -8.73 1.89
C LEU A 110 -5.32 -7.81 1.42
N SER A 111 -5.08 -7.17 0.29
CA SER A 111 -5.99 -6.18 -0.28
C SER A 111 -7.21 -6.80 -0.94
N GLU A 112 -8.31 -6.06 -0.90
CA GLU A 112 -9.52 -6.31 -1.68
C GLU A 112 -9.62 -5.19 -2.72
N MET A 113 -9.01 -5.43 -3.89
CA MET A 113 -8.80 -4.40 -4.91
C MET A 113 -10.14 -3.85 -5.45
N ALA A 114 -10.21 -2.53 -5.61
CA ALA A 114 -11.35 -1.88 -6.25
C ALA A 114 -11.44 -2.27 -7.72
N SER A 115 -10.31 -2.20 -8.43
CA SER A 115 -10.23 -2.60 -9.84
C SER A 115 -10.22 -4.13 -9.99
N GLU A 116 -11.07 -4.65 -10.88
CA GLU A 116 -11.11 -6.08 -11.17
C GLU A 116 -9.82 -6.57 -11.82
N THR A 117 -9.21 -5.73 -12.67
CA THR A 117 -7.95 -6.02 -13.38
C THR A 117 -6.77 -6.27 -12.45
N ARG A 118 -6.85 -5.82 -11.20
CA ARG A 118 -5.77 -5.92 -10.20
C ARG A 118 -6.01 -7.01 -9.15
N ARG A 119 -7.20 -7.63 -9.12
CA ARG A 119 -7.55 -8.61 -8.08
C ARG A 119 -6.65 -9.85 -8.12
N GLU A 120 -6.27 -10.30 -9.31
CA GLU A 120 -5.42 -11.48 -9.48
C GLU A 120 -4.01 -11.28 -8.91
N GLU A 121 -3.50 -10.03 -8.88
CA GLU A 121 -2.19 -9.69 -8.31
C GLU A 121 -2.06 -10.14 -6.85
N VAL A 122 -3.14 -10.03 -6.07
CA VAL A 122 -3.16 -10.31 -4.62
C VAL A 122 -2.76 -11.75 -4.30
N ALA A 123 -3.11 -12.71 -5.17
CA ALA A 123 -2.77 -14.12 -4.98
C ALA A 123 -1.26 -14.37 -5.05
N HIS A 124 -0.53 -13.63 -5.89
CA HIS A 124 0.93 -13.73 -6.00
C HIS A 124 1.61 -13.16 -4.75
N PHE A 125 1.15 -12.01 -4.27
CA PHE A 125 1.66 -11.41 -3.03
C PHE A 125 1.37 -12.31 -1.83
N ARG A 126 0.18 -12.93 -1.74
CA ARG A 126 -0.12 -13.96 -0.73
C ARG A 126 0.91 -15.10 -0.76
N HIS A 127 1.20 -15.65 -1.93
CA HIS A 127 2.15 -16.75 -2.06
C HIS A 127 3.54 -16.32 -1.58
N TRP A 128 3.99 -15.14 -2.02
CA TRP A 128 5.27 -14.57 -1.61
C TRP A 128 5.33 -14.39 -0.08
N TYR A 129 4.33 -13.76 0.54
CA TYR A 129 4.31 -13.53 1.99
C TYR A 129 4.34 -14.84 2.79
N LYS A 130 3.59 -15.86 2.38
CA LYS A 130 3.62 -17.18 3.03
C LYS A 130 5.01 -17.81 2.93
N ALA A 131 5.65 -17.75 1.75
CA ALA A 131 7.00 -18.28 1.55
C ALA A 131 8.06 -17.53 2.39
N HIS A 132 7.79 -16.28 2.76
CA HIS A 132 8.69 -15.43 3.56
C HIS A 132 8.29 -15.35 5.05
N GLY A 133 7.47 -16.30 5.53
CA GLY A 133 7.18 -16.48 6.95
C GLY A 133 6.17 -15.48 7.54
N PHE A 134 5.47 -14.72 6.71
CA PHE A 134 4.38 -13.86 7.19
C PHE A 134 3.13 -14.69 7.47
N THR A 135 2.41 -14.31 8.52
CA THR A 135 1.01 -14.72 8.64
C THR A 135 0.18 -13.84 7.71
N VAL A 136 -0.49 -14.45 6.75
CA VAL A 136 -1.37 -13.78 5.79
C VAL A 136 -2.77 -13.69 6.39
N VAL A 137 -3.32 -12.48 6.39
CA VAL A 137 -4.68 -12.19 6.88
C VAL A 137 -5.49 -11.56 5.76
N ASP A 138 -6.65 -12.11 5.47
CA ASP A 138 -7.51 -11.66 4.40
C ASP A 138 -8.45 -10.56 4.87
N CYS A 139 -8.53 -9.46 4.11
CA CYS A 139 -9.61 -8.50 4.28
C CYS A 139 -10.92 -9.17 3.85
N PRO A 140 -11.99 -9.14 4.67
CA PRO A 140 -13.28 -9.69 4.29
C PRO A 140 -13.81 -9.04 2.99
N PRO A 141 -14.28 -9.79 1.99
CA PRO A 141 -14.73 -9.24 0.71
C PRO A 141 -15.84 -8.19 0.81
N GLU A 142 -16.66 -8.25 1.86
CA GLU A 142 -17.71 -7.27 2.17
C GLU A 142 -17.16 -5.88 2.57
N LEU A 143 -15.89 -5.81 2.97
CA LEU A 143 -15.19 -4.55 3.29
C LEU A 143 -14.46 -3.96 2.09
N ARG A 144 -14.64 -4.52 0.89
CA ARG A 144 -14.08 -3.96 -0.34
C ARG A 144 -14.60 -2.52 -0.55
N PRO A 145 -13.73 -1.57 -0.95
CA PRO A 145 -12.33 -1.78 -1.31
C PRO A 145 -11.35 -1.53 -0.16
N PHE A 146 -10.18 -2.16 -0.26
CA PHE A 146 -9.00 -1.94 0.60
C PHE A 146 -7.74 -2.18 -0.24
N GLU A 147 -6.95 -1.13 -0.50
CA GLU A 147 -5.72 -1.20 -1.33
C GLU A 147 -4.42 -0.97 -0.53
N GLY A 148 -4.37 -1.54 0.67
CA GLY A 148 -3.14 -1.82 1.39
C GLY A 148 -2.28 -0.59 1.72
N THR A 149 -0.97 -0.71 1.53
CA THR A 149 0.02 0.33 1.85
C THR A 149 -0.15 1.58 0.99
N GLY A 150 -0.76 1.49 -0.19
CA GLY A 150 -1.08 2.66 -1.02
C GLY A 150 -2.00 3.66 -0.31
N ASP A 151 -2.93 3.16 0.51
CA ASP A 151 -3.81 3.99 1.34
C ASP A 151 -3.41 4.02 2.82
N ALA A 152 -2.36 3.30 3.24
CA ALA A 152 -1.92 3.24 4.63
C ALA A 152 -0.54 3.88 4.80
N SER A 153 -0.50 5.15 5.22
CA SER A 153 0.74 5.81 5.62
C SER A 153 1.02 5.57 7.09
N ARG A 154 2.14 4.93 7.42
CA ARG A 154 2.52 4.68 8.82
C ARG A 154 3.03 5.97 9.48
N HIS A 155 2.59 6.25 10.71
CA HIS A 155 3.18 7.35 11.48
C HIS A 155 4.63 7.02 11.89
N HIS A 156 5.50 8.02 11.85
CA HIS A 156 6.91 7.84 12.17
C HIS A 156 7.09 7.35 13.62
N GLY A 157 7.84 6.26 13.79
CA GLY A 157 8.20 5.72 15.11
C GLY A 157 7.04 5.13 15.92
N ARG A 158 5.81 5.09 15.40
CA ARG A 158 4.62 4.65 16.14
C ARG A 158 3.85 3.56 15.42
N HIS A 159 3.16 2.71 16.19
CA HIS A 159 2.20 1.75 15.70
C HIS A 159 0.85 2.42 15.43
N ALA A 160 0.86 3.39 14.52
CA ALA A 160 -0.31 4.14 14.08
C ALA A 160 -0.29 4.33 12.56
N PHE A 161 -1.47 4.47 11.96
CA PHE A 161 -1.66 4.65 10.53
C PHE A 161 -2.50 5.89 10.23
N TRP A 162 -2.12 6.62 9.20
CA TRP A 162 -2.99 7.51 8.45
C TRP A 162 -3.61 6.69 7.33
N GLY A 163 -4.94 6.63 7.30
CA GLY A 163 -5.68 5.78 6.37
C GLY A 163 -6.48 6.61 5.35
N GLY A 164 -6.20 6.44 4.07
CA GLY A 164 -6.97 7.07 3.00
C GLY A 164 -8.40 6.54 2.95
N VAL A 165 -9.38 7.42 2.87
CA VAL A 165 -10.80 7.07 2.66
C VAL A 165 -11.25 7.71 1.36
N GLY A 166 -11.64 6.89 0.40
CA GLY A 166 -11.96 7.38 -0.94
C GLY A 166 -12.25 6.24 -1.92
N PRO A 167 -11.82 6.36 -3.20
CA PRO A 167 -12.22 5.41 -4.24
C PRO A 167 -11.57 4.03 -4.11
N ARG A 168 -10.46 3.90 -3.35
CA ARG A 168 -9.65 2.67 -3.26
C ARG A 168 -9.67 2.00 -1.89
N THR A 169 -10.03 2.73 -0.84
CA THR A 169 -10.22 2.15 0.50
C THR A 169 -11.43 2.77 1.19
N GLY A 170 -12.33 1.90 1.69
CA GLY A 170 -13.51 2.30 2.46
C GLY A 170 -13.21 2.52 3.95
N LEU A 171 -14.05 3.28 4.64
CA LEU A 171 -13.90 3.53 6.08
C LEU A 171 -13.96 2.23 6.91
N ASP A 172 -14.83 1.29 6.54
CA ASP A 172 -14.99 0.04 7.29
C ASP A 172 -13.77 -0.88 7.20
N ALA A 173 -13.00 -0.83 6.11
CA ALA A 173 -11.72 -1.52 6.01
C ALA A 173 -10.72 -1.04 7.09
N TRP A 174 -10.78 0.24 7.47
CA TRP A 174 -9.93 0.76 8.55
C TRP A 174 -10.34 0.27 9.94
N ASN A 175 -11.63 -0.02 10.17
CA ASN A 175 -12.05 -0.70 11.40
C ASN A 175 -11.39 -2.09 11.48
N PHE A 176 -11.44 -2.85 10.39
CA PHE A 176 -10.78 -4.15 10.31
C PHE A 176 -9.26 -4.08 10.50
N VAL A 177 -8.60 -3.09 9.89
CA VAL A 177 -7.15 -2.87 10.09
C VAL A 177 -6.86 -2.54 11.56
N ALA A 178 -7.62 -1.64 12.18
CA ALA A 178 -7.45 -1.30 13.59
C ALA A 178 -7.60 -2.56 14.44
N GLU A 179 -8.73 -3.26 14.33
CA GLU A 179 -9.05 -4.50 15.07
C GLU A 179 -7.99 -5.58 14.95
N THR A 180 -7.49 -5.81 13.73
CA THR A 180 -6.48 -6.85 13.50
C THR A 180 -5.12 -6.46 14.07
N THR A 181 -4.75 -5.18 13.99
CA THR A 181 -3.37 -4.75 14.24
C THR A 181 -3.09 -4.26 15.65
N GLY A 182 -4.10 -3.80 16.40
CA GLY A 182 -3.81 -3.04 17.63
C GLY A 182 -3.66 -1.53 17.37
N ALA A 183 -3.49 -1.11 16.12
CA ALA A 183 -3.02 0.23 15.81
C ALA A 183 -4.10 1.31 15.97
N SER A 184 -3.66 2.53 16.31
CA SER A 184 -4.46 3.74 16.11
C SER A 184 -4.53 4.05 14.62
N VAL A 185 -5.74 4.21 14.07
CA VAL A 185 -5.93 4.56 12.66
C VAL A 185 -6.64 5.91 12.57
N ILE A 186 -6.04 6.85 11.84
CA ILE A 186 -6.54 8.20 11.60
C ILE A 186 -7.02 8.25 10.15
N PRO A 187 -8.33 8.12 9.89
CA PRO A 187 -8.86 8.19 8.54
C PRO A 187 -8.78 9.61 7.98
N LEU A 188 -8.37 9.74 6.72
CA LEU A 188 -8.24 10.98 5.95
C LEU A 188 -9.05 10.86 4.66
N ASN A 189 -10.02 11.76 4.47
CA ASN A 189 -10.82 11.77 3.26
C ASN A 189 -9.99 12.24 2.04
N LEU A 190 -10.11 11.55 0.91
CA LEU A 190 -9.45 11.86 -0.36
C LEU A 190 -10.46 12.44 -1.37
N PRO A 191 -10.72 13.76 -1.35
CA PRO A 191 -11.77 14.36 -2.17
C PRO A 191 -11.38 14.57 -3.64
N ASP A 192 -10.09 14.60 -3.96
CA ASP A 192 -9.59 14.89 -5.29
C ASP A 192 -9.26 13.58 -6.03
N PRO A 193 -9.91 13.29 -7.17
CA PRO A 193 -9.71 12.03 -7.89
C PRO A 193 -8.30 11.84 -8.45
N ARG A 194 -7.49 12.91 -8.53
CA ARG A 194 -6.07 12.82 -8.93
C ARG A 194 -5.22 12.13 -7.86
N TYR A 195 -5.63 12.27 -6.60
CA TYR A 195 -4.97 11.68 -5.43
C TYR A 195 -5.80 10.51 -4.89
N TYR A 196 -6.00 9.50 -5.74
CA TYR A 196 -6.89 8.37 -5.50
C TYR A 196 -6.35 7.35 -4.48
N HIS A 197 -5.06 7.44 -4.16
CA HIS A 197 -4.40 6.75 -3.04
C HIS A 197 -3.74 7.78 -2.13
N LEU A 198 -3.71 7.49 -0.83
CA LEU A 198 -3.09 8.38 0.16
C LEU A 198 -1.60 8.65 -0.13
N ASP A 199 -0.84 7.64 -0.57
CA ASP A 199 0.60 7.75 -0.85
C ASP A 199 0.95 8.71 -2.01
N THR A 200 -0.04 9.10 -2.81
CA THR A 200 0.13 10.09 -3.88
C THR A 200 0.12 11.54 -3.40
N CYS A 201 -0.39 11.80 -2.19
CA CYS A 201 -0.57 13.14 -1.64
C CYS A 201 -0.08 13.32 -0.20
N LEU A 202 0.32 12.24 0.48
CA LEU A 202 0.87 12.27 1.83
C LEU A 202 2.11 11.37 1.92
N ALA A 203 3.21 11.94 2.39
CA ALA A 203 4.40 11.21 2.80
C ALA A 203 4.74 11.58 4.24
N VAL A 204 4.72 10.58 5.14
CA VAL A 204 5.14 10.78 6.54
C VAL A 204 6.65 10.63 6.63
N LEU A 205 7.32 11.66 7.11
CA LEU A 205 8.77 11.69 7.28
C LEU A 205 9.17 11.56 8.74
N SER A 206 10.44 11.23 8.99
CA SER A 206 11.04 11.46 10.30
C SER A 206 11.18 12.97 10.56
N PRO A 207 11.22 13.40 11.83
CA PRO A 207 11.64 14.75 12.20
C PRO A 207 13.03 15.12 11.65
#